data_AF-A0A7R9M4K0-F1
#
_entry.id   AF-A0A7R9M4K0-F1
#
_cell.length_a   1.000
_cell.length_b   1.000
_cell.length_c   1.000
_cell.angle_alpha   90.00
_cell.angle_beta   90.00
_cell.angle_gamma   90.00
#
_symmetry.space_group_name_H-M   'P 1'
#
loop_
_entity.id
_entity.type
_entity.pdbx_description
1 polymer ?
#
loop_
_entity_poly.entity_id
_entity_poly.type
_entity_poly.pdbx_seq_one_letter_code
_entity_poly.pdbx_strand_id
1 'polypeptide(L)'
;MVSFFMKTPEDSLTEEKDNEAVYKAIKYKYDELGSISFYEFSVLVLFVLLLLLWFFRDPDFLKGWALYMNDQHNFIKDSCPAIFIVMFFFIIPANPTNLRQSAPLLDWKTTQDSVAWGIILLIGGGFAMAEGAEVSGLSYWMGTQLTVLEHLSPFAITLIVSIIALILTEIASNTATCTIMLPVIKRMAIELKISPLSVMLPVTLVCSYAFMLPVASGTNAIIFETAKMRNKDMIVPGFFLKIICLSITLFMINTWGSVVLDMDGFHYNGTHSFDGQLLTTLRA
;
A
#
# COMPACT_ATOMS: atom_id res chain seq x y z
N MET A 1 1.88 36.59 18.46
CA MET A 1 2.09 35.59 17.39
C MET A 1 3.32 35.93 16.53
N VAL A 2 4.43 36.39 17.13
CA VAL A 2 5.72 36.67 16.44
C VAL A 2 6.92 36.42 17.39
N SER A 3 6.80 35.53 18.38
CA SER A 3 7.96 35.15 19.22
C SER A 3 8.50 33.75 18.89
N PHE A 4 7.97 33.10 17.85
CA PHE A 4 8.47 31.81 17.35
C PHE A 4 9.68 31.98 16.40
N PHE A 5 10.04 33.21 16.03
CA PHE A 5 11.08 33.52 15.04
C PHE A 5 12.33 34.21 15.59
N MET A 6 12.36 34.62 16.87
CA MET A 6 13.58 35.18 17.47
C MET A 6 14.35 34.08 18.19
N LYS A 7 15.14 33.34 17.42
CA LYS A 7 16.15 32.41 17.95
C LYS A 7 17.20 33.22 18.70
N THR A 8 17.35 32.97 19.99
CA THR A 8 18.38 33.67 20.78
C THR A 8 19.76 33.08 20.48
N PRO A 9 20.86 33.83 20.67
CA PRO A 9 22.21 33.29 20.52
C PRO A 9 22.48 32.05 21.38
N GLU A 10 21.82 31.97 22.55
CA GLU A 10 21.88 30.80 23.43
C GLU A 10 21.16 29.57 22.82
N ASP A 11 19.99 29.75 22.18
CA ASP A 11 19.27 28.68 21.47
C ASP A 11 20.06 28.13 20.27
N SER A 12 20.84 28.97 19.59
CA SER A 12 21.72 28.51 18.50
C SER A 12 22.92 27.71 19.00
N LEU A 13 23.47 28.05 20.17
CA LEU A 13 24.64 27.37 20.76
C LEU A 13 24.27 26.02 21.40
N THR A 14 23.05 25.88 21.93
CA THR A 14 22.52 24.60 22.42
C THR A 14 22.18 23.66 21.27
N GLU A 15 21.55 24.16 20.20
CA GLU A 15 21.30 23.37 18.99
C GLU A 15 22.60 22.89 18.31
N GLU A 16 23.63 23.73 18.19
CA GLU A 16 24.91 23.31 17.61
C GLU A 16 25.54 22.17 18.41
N LYS A 17 25.53 22.26 19.74
CA LYS A 17 26.04 21.20 20.62
C LYS A 17 25.21 19.92 20.54
N ASP A 18 23.89 20.03 20.47
CA ASP A 18 22.99 18.87 20.32
C ASP A 18 23.18 18.22 18.95
N ASN A 19 23.31 19.01 17.88
CA ASN A 19 23.61 18.51 16.54
C ASN A 19 24.98 17.81 16.49
N GLU A 20 25.99 18.35 17.17
CA GLU A 20 27.31 17.73 17.25
C GLU A 20 27.28 16.43 18.06
N ALA A 21 26.49 16.37 19.13
CA ALA A 21 26.26 15.16 19.92
C ALA A 21 25.52 14.07 19.12
N VAL A 22 24.47 14.45 18.38
CA VAL A 22 23.75 13.55 17.47
C VAL A 22 24.66 13.05 16.36
N TYR A 23 25.46 13.93 15.76
CA TYR A 23 26.42 13.53 14.73
C TYR A 23 27.47 12.55 15.27
N LYS A 24 28.00 12.80 16.47
CA LYS A 24 28.92 11.87 17.14
C LYS A 24 28.26 10.53 17.47
N ALA A 25 27.01 10.52 17.90
CA ALA A 25 26.26 9.29 18.16
C ALA A 25 26.00 8.48 16.87
N ILE A 26 25.61 9.15 15.77
CA ILE A 26 25.42 8.52 14.47
C ILE A 26 26.75 7.96 13.96
N LYS A 27 27.83 8.73 14.03
CA LYS A 27 29.16 8.31 13.59
C LYS A 27 29.68 7.14 14.42
N TYR A 28 29.49 7.18 15.74
CA TYR A 28 29.80 6.07 16.63
C TYR A 28 29.03 4.80 16.24
N LYS A 29 27.72 4.91 15.99
CA LYS A 29 26.90 3.78 15.56
C LYS A 29 27.31 3.24 14.19
N TYR A 30 27.63 4.13 13.25
CA TYR A 30 28.14 3.79 11.92
C TYR A 30 29.48 3.05 11.99
N ASP A 31 30.40 3.53 12.84
CA ASP A 31 31.69 2.88 13.06
C ASP A 31 31.51 1.52 13.77
N GLU A 32 30.48 1.38 14.62
CA GLU A 32 30.10 0.13 15.31
C GLU A 32 29.47 -0.92 14.37
N LEU A 33 28.88 -0.52 13.24
CA LEU A 33 28.31 -1.45 12.25
C LEU A 33 29.37 -2.32 11.56
N GLY A 34 30.61 -1.84 11.43
CA GLY A 34 31.71 -2.58 10.80
C GLY A 34 31.56 -2.74 9.28
N SER A 35 32.34 -3.65 8.68
CA SER A 35 32.28 -3.95 7.25
C SER A 35 31.06 -4.81 6.89
N ILE A 36 30.43 -4.55 5.74
CA ILE A 36 29.31 -5.36 5.22
C ILE A 36 29.64 -6.85 5.31
N SER A 37 28.78 -7.56 6.02
CA SER A 37 28.88 -9.00 6.16
C SER A 37 28.43 -9.73 4.90
N PHE A 38 28.80 -10.99 4.77
CA PHE A 38 28.37 -11.80 3.63
C PHE A 38 26.84 -11.97 3.58
N TYR A 39 26.17 -12.08 4.73
CA TYR A 39 24.72 -12.23 4.80
C TYR A 39 24.02 -10.93 4.35
N GLU A 40 24.47 -9.77 4.80
CA GLU A 40 23.95 -8.47 4.34
C GLU A 40 24.13 -8.29 2.84
N PHE A 41 25.31 -8.62 2.31
CA PHE A 41 25.57 -8.55 0.88
C PHE A 41 24.66 -9.50 0.08
N SER A 42 24.48 -10.73 0.55
CA SER A 42 23.63 -11.71 -0.11
C SER A 42 22.15 -11.29 -0.11
N VAL A 43 21.65 -10.73 1.01
CA VAL A 43 20.30 -10.16 1.10
C VAL A 43 20.14 -8.99 0.11
N LEU A 44 21.13 -8.10 0.04
CA LEU A 44 21.11 -6.96 -0.89
C LEU A 44 21.06 -7.43 -2.35
N VAL A 45 21.87 -8.44 -2.72
CA VAL A 45 21.87 -9.01 -4.07
C VAL A 45 20.52 -9.62 -4.41
N LEU A 46 19.92 -10.40 -3.51
CA LEU A 46 18.59 -10.99 -3.71
C LEU A 46 17.49 -9.93 -3.81
N PHE A 47 17.59 -8.85 -3.04
CA PHE A 47 16.64 -7.73 -3.10
C PHE A 47 16.74 -6.97 -4.42
N VAL A 48 17.96 -6.66 -4.88
CA VAL A 48 18.18 -6.03 -6.20
C VAL A 48 17.70 -6.96 -7.32
N LEU A 49 17.96 -8.26 -7.20
CA LEU A 49 17.48 -9.26 -8.16
C LEU A 49 15.94 -9.28 -8.20
N LEU A 50 15.26 -9.23 -7.06
CA LEU A 50 13.80 -9.13 -6.99
C LEU A 50 13.28 -7.89 -7.74
N LEU A 51 13.88 -6.72 -7.50
CA LEU A 51 13.50 -5.48 -8.18
C LEU A 51 13.71 -5.55 -9.68
N LEU A 52 14.83 -6.14 -10.13
CA LEU A 52 15.08 -6.36 -11.56
C LEU A 52 14.06 -7.33 -12.16
N LEU A 53 13.73 -8.42 -11.46
CA LEU A 53 12.71 -9.37 -11.93
C LEU A 53 11.34 -8.69 -12.04
N TRP A 54 10.94 -7.86 -11.08
CA TRP A 54 9.69 -7.11 -11.17
C TRP A 54 9.70 -6.09 -12.31
N PHE A 55 10.75 -5.28 -12.40
CA PHE A 55 10.86 -4.21 -13.40
C PHE A 55 10.89 -4.77 -14.84
N PHE A 56 11.63 -5.85 -15.08
CA PHE A 56 11.74 -6.46 -16.41
C PHE A 56 10.66 -7.51 -16.72
N ARG A 57 9.68 -7.70 -15.82
CA ARG A 57 8.62 -8.71 -16.00
C ARG A 57 7.79 -8.45 -17.24
N ASP A 58 7.24 -7.24 -17.35
CA ASP A 58 6.42 -6.79 -18.47
C ASP A 58 6.58 -5.26 -18.65
N PRO A 59 7.77 -4.78 -19.04
CA PRO A 59 7.99 -3.37 -19.27
C PRO A 59 7.34 -2.94 -20.61
N ASP A 60 6.54 -1.88 -20.63
CA ASP A 60 5.81 -1.45 -21.84
C ASP A 60 6.71 -1.12 -23.05
N PHE A 61 8.00 -0.85 -22.81
CA PHE A 61 8.98 -0.50 -23.84
C PHE A 61 9.74 -1.69 -24.46
N LEU A 62 9.72 -2.88 -23.83
CA LEU A 62 10.40 -4.09 -24.32
C LEU A 62 9.59 -5.35 -23.99
N LYS A 63 9.64 -6.38 -24.82
CA LYS A 63 9.03 -7.67 -24.45
C LYS A 63 9.69 -8.19 -23.17
N GLY A 64 8.92 -8.23 -22.09
CA GLY A 64 9.40 -8.68 -20.78
C GLY A 64 9.78 -10.15 -20.75
N TRP A 65 10.54 -10.56 -19.73
CA TRP A 65 10.95 -11.96 -19.61
C TRP A 65 9.76 -12.90 -19.35
N ALA A 66 8.65 -12.39 -18.81
CA ALA A 66 7.43 -13.19 -18.60
C ALA A 66 6.82 -13.68 -19.93
N LEU A 67 6.86 -12.83 -20.95
CA LEU A 67 6.42 -13.12 -22.32
C LEU A 67 7.30 -14.17 -23.02
N TYR A 68 8.59 -14.24 -22.69
CA TYR A 68 9.51 -15.23 -23.25
C TYR A 68 9.27 -16.64 -22.68
N MET A 69 8.83 -16.72 -21.42
CA MET A 69 8.61 -17.98 -20.72
C MET A 69 7.25 -18.60 -21.02
N ASN A 70 6.24 -17.81 -21.41
CA ASN A 70 4.94 -18.31 -21.81
C ASN A 70 4.23 -17.34 -22.77
N ASP A 71 3.69 -17.86 -23.87
CA ASP A 71 2.94 -17.08 -24.87
C ASP A 71 1.60 -16.56 -24.28
N GLN A 72 1.08 -17.24 -23.24
CA GLN A 72 -0.09 -16.79 -22.51
C GLN A 72 0.28 -15.83 -21.37
N HIS A 73 0.01 -14.54 -21.57
CA HIS A 73 0.34 -13.42 -20.65
C HIS A 73 -0.31 -13.49 -19.25
N ASN A 74 -1.10 -14.53 -18.94
CA ASN A 74 -1.91 -14.57 -17.72
C ASN A 74 -1.37 -15.47 -16.59
N PHE A 75 -0.32 -16.26 -16.82
CA PHE A 75 0.12 -17.22 -15.80
C PHE A 75 1.18 -16.68 -14.84
N ILE A 76 2.05 -15.76 -15.29
CA ILE A 76 3.17 -15.24 -14.48
C ILE A 76 2.77 -13.91 -13.82
N LYS A 77 2.36 -13.97 -12.55
CA LYS A 77 1.99 -12.79 -11.73
C LYS A 77 3.16 -12.27 -10.91
N ASP A 78 3.01 -11.10 -10.27
CA ASP A 78 4.03 -10.46 -9.42
C ASP A 78 4.50 -11.34 -8.26
N SER A 79 3.63 -12.27 -7.83
CA SER A 79 3.92 -13.23 -6.78
C SER A 79 4.98 -14.27 -7.20
N CYS A 80 5.13 -14.56 -8.50
CA CYS A 80 6.07 -15.58 -8.97
C CYS A 80 7.54 -15.20 -8.71
N PRO A 81 8.03 -14.00 -9.12
CA PRO A 81 9.35 -13.51 -8.73
C PRO A 81 9.58 -13.48 -7.22
N ALA A 82 8.58 -13.06 -6.44
CA ALA A 82 8.70 -12.97 -4.99
C ALA A 82 8.93 -14.35 -4.36
N ILE A 83 8.10 -15.35 -4.70
CA ILE A 83 8.26 -16.72 -4.19
C ILE A 83 9.58 -17.33 -4.67
N PHE A 84 9.99 -17.04 -5.91
CA PHE A 84 11.29 -17.48 -6.44
C PHE A 84 12.46 -16.99 -5.59
N ILE A 85 12.49 -15.70 -5.25
CA ILE A 85 13.53 -15.11 -4.40
C ILE A 85 13.45 -15.63 -2.95
N VAL A 86 12.24 -15.82 -2.42
CA VAL A 86 12.06 -16.44 -1.08
C VAL A 86 12.65 -17.85 -1.04
N MET A 87 12.50 -18.65 -2.10
CA MET A 87 13.17 -19.96 -2.15
C MET A 87 14.71 -19.83 -2.07
N PHE A 88 15.31 -18.82 -2.71
CA PHE A 88 16.75 -18.57 -2.56
C PHE A 88 17.14 -18.17 -1.14
N PHE A 89 16.32 -17.39 -0.43
CA PHE A 89 16.57 -17.06 0.97
C PHE A 89 16.63 -18.31 1.88
N PHE A 90 15.86 -19.35 1.57
CA PHE A 90 15.91 -20.63 2.31
C PHE A 90 17.04 -21.57 1.85
N ILE A 91 17.59 -21.38 0.65
CA ILE A 91 18.63 -22.25 0.08
C ILE A 91 20.04 -21.71 0.35
N ILE A 92 20.25 -20.40 0.25
CA ILE A 92 21.58 -19.81 0.36
C ILE A 92 22.01 -19.83 1.84
N PRO A 93 23.20 -20.38 2.17
CA PRO A 93 23.72 -20.41 3.54
C PRO A 93 24.26 -19.02 3.95
N ALA A 94 24.03 -18.63 5.20
CA ALA A 94 24.48 -17.36 5.74
C ALA A 94 26.01 -17.24 5.84
N ASN A 95 26.73 -18.38 5.94
CA ASN A 95 28.19 -18.43 5.94
C ASN A 95 28.72 -19.44 4.90
N PRO A 96 29.34 -18.98 3.79
CA PRO A 96 29.77 -19.85 2.70
C PRO A 96 31.01 -20.68 3.08
N THR A 97 31.76 -20.28 4.12
CA THR A 97 32.99 -20.93 4.58
C THR A 97 32.74 -22.21 5.39
N ASN A 98 31.59 -22.34 6.07
CA ASN A 98 31.26 -23.50 6.90
C ASN A 98 29.87 -24.05 6.57
N LEU A 99 29.70 -24.61 5.37
CA LEU A 99 28.42 -25.12 4.85
C LEU A 99 27.70 -26.10 5.78
N ARG A 100 28.41 -26.89 6.60
CA ARG A 100 27.81 -27.87 7.52
C ARG A 100 27.16 -27.29 8.77
N GLN A 101 27.53 -26.08 9.18
CA GLN A 101 27.02 -25.43 10.40
C GLN A 101 26.27 -24.13 10.11
N SER A 102 26.11 -23.79 8.83
CA SER A 102 25.51 -22.52 8.43
C SER A 102 24.01 -22.66 8.30
N ALA A 103 23.28 -21.85 9.08
CA ALA A 103 21.86 -21.65 8.86
C ALA A 103 21.62 -20.98 7.49
N PRO A 104 20.46 -21.21 6.86
CA PRO A 104 20.04 -20.44 5.70
C PRO A 104 19.92 -18.95 6.03
N LEU A 105 19.92 -18.08 5.01
CA LEU A 105 19.73 -16.64 5.19
C LEU A 105 18.42 -16.31 5.94
N LEU A 106 17.37 -17.10 5.69
CA LEU A 106 16.08 -16.95 6.34
C LEU A 106 15.67 -18.28 6.99
N ASP A 107 15.39 -18.22 8.29
CA ASP A 107 14.85 -19.36 9.03
C ASP A 107 13.30 -19.37 8.97
N TRP A 108 12.72 -20.57 8.97
CA TRP A 108 11.26 -20.75 8.94
C TRP A 108 10.61 -20.13 10.16
N LYS A 109 11.23 -20.28 11.34
CA LYS A 109 10.70 -19.72 12.58
C LYS A 109 10.59 -18.20 12.51
N THR A 110 11.65 -17.52 12.06
CA THR A 110 11.65 -16.06 11.86
C THR A 110 10.61 -15.63 10.83
N THR A 111 10.44 -16.41 9.75
CA THR A 111 9.43 -16.14 8.72
C THR A 111 8.02 -16.25 9.29
N GLN A 112 7.76 -17.31 10.05
CA GLN A 112 6.46 -17.55 10.68
C GLN A 112 6.07 -16.41 11.64
N ASP A 113 7.03 -15.92 12.42
CA ASP A 113 6.82 -14.83 13.39
C ASP A 113 6.68 -13.46 12.70
N SER A 114 7.35 -13.24 11.57
CA SER A 114 7.35 -11.95 10.86
C SER A 114 6.18 -11.79 9.88
N VAL A 115 5.64 -12.90 9.36
CA VAL A 115 4.53 -12.87 8.40
C VAL A 115 3.21 -12.62 9.11
N ALA A 116 2.50 -11.57 8.69
CA ALA A 116 1.17 -11.24 9.20
C ALA A 116 0.08 -12.17 8.61
N TRP A 117 0.04 -13.44 9.03
CA TRP A 117 -0.91 -14.45 8.54
C TRP A 117 -2.37 -14.02 8.59
N GLY A 118 -2.74 -13.23 9.61
CA GLY A 118 -4.08 -12.67 9.74
C GLY A 118 -4.48 -11.80 8.55
N ILE A 119 -3.55 -11.04 7.97
CA ILE A 119 -3.80 -10.21 6.79
C ILE A 119 -4.05 -11.08 5.56
N ILE A 120 -3.28 -12.16 5.38
CA ILE A 120 -3.44 -13.10 4.27
C ILE A 120 -4.84 -13.75 4.33
N LEU A 121 -5.24 -14.23 5.51
CA LEU A 121 -6.57 -14.81 5.73
C LEU A 121 -7.68 -13.78 5.54
N LEU A 122 -7.46 -12.53 5.96
CA LEU A 122 -8.43 -11.45 5.79
C LEU A 122 -8.65 -11.11 4.32
N ILE A 123 -7.57 -10.99 3.53
CA ILE A 123 -7.65 -10.75 2.08
C ILE A 123 -8.36 -11.89 1.38
N GLY A 124 -7.99 -13.14 1.67
CA GLY A 124 -8.66 -14.33 1.13
C GLY A 124 -10.15 -14.38 1.52
N GLY A 125 -10.47 -14.08 2.77
CA GLY A 125 -11.85 -13.98 3.26
C GLY A 125 -12.65 -12.87 2.59
N GLY A 126 -12.03 -11.71 2.31
CA GLY A 126 -12.64 -10.60 1.58
C GLY A 126 -13.01 -11.00 0.14
N PHE A 127 -12.12 -11.70 -0.57
CA PHE A 127 -12.42 -12.23 -1.90
C PHE A 127 -13.51 -13.32 -1.85
N ALA A 128 -13.47 -14.22 -0.87
CA ALA A 128 -14.50 -15.23 -0.69
C ALA A 128 -15.88 -14.60 -0.38
N MET A 129 -15.92 -13.55 0.43
CA MET A 129 -17.15 -12.81 0.74
C MET A 129 -17.67 -12.06 -0.50
N ALA A 130 -16.79 -11.48 -1.31
CA ALA A 130 -17.13 -10.81 -2.55
C ALA A 130 -17.77 -11.75 -3.57
N GLU A 131 -17.19 -12.94 -3.73
CA GLU A 131 -17.73 -14.00 -4.57
C GLU A 131 -19.05 -14.52 -4.01
N GLY A 132 -19.13 -14.76 -2.69
CA GLY A 132 -20.36 -15.16 -2.02
C GLY A 132 -21.49 -14.14 -2.19
N ALA A 133 -21.19 -12.84 -2.17
CA ALA A 133 -22.16 -11.78 -2.42
C ALA A 133 -22.62 -11.72 -3.89
N GLU A 134 -21.81 -12.16 -4.85
CA GLU A 134 -22.20 -12.29 -6.26
C GLU A 134 -23.10 -13.52 -6.45
N VAL A 135 -22.63 -14.69 -6.01
CA VAL A 135 -23.35 -15.96 -6.17
C VAL A 135 -24.70 -15.97 -5.45
N SER A 136 -24.81 -15.30 -4.29
CA SER A 136 -26.08 -15.16 -3.55
C SER A 136 -27.06 -14.17 -4.17
N GLY A 137 -26.65 -13.37 -5.17
CA GLY A 137 -27.46 -12.30 -5.74
C GLY A 137 -27.59 -11.06 -4.84
N LEU A 138 -26.95 -11.02 -3.67
CA LEU A 138 -26.95 -9.86 -2.78
C LEU A 138 -26.35 -8.63 -3.48
N SER A 139 -25.29 -8.82 -4.27
CA SER A 139 -24.64 -7.75 -5.03
C SER A 139 -25.61 -7.10 -6.02
N TYR A 140 -26.45 -7.91 -6.70
CA TYR A 140 -27.48 -7.40 -7.60
C TYR A 140 -28.57 -6.64 -6.85
N TRP A 141 -29.06 -7.20 -5.73
CA TRP A 141 -30.06 -6.52 -4.90
C TRP A 141 -29.53 -5.18 -4.35
N MET A 142 -28.31 -5.13 -3.84
CA MET A 142 -27.68 -3.87 -3.40
C MET A 142 -27.51 -2.89 -4.55
N GLY A 143 -27.11 -3.38 -5.73
CA GLY A 143 -27.04 -2.61 -6.96
C GLY A 143 -28.35 -1.90 -7.30
N THR A 144 -29.48 -2.62 -7.22
CA THR A 144 -30.81 -2.03 -7.47
C THR A 144 -31.16 -0.91 -6.48
N GLN A 145 -30.77 -1.01 -5.21
CA GLN A 145 -30.98 0.06 -4.23
C GLN A 145 -30.09 1.27 -4.49
N LEU A 146 -28.90 1.04 -5.07
CA LEU A 146 -27.92 2.07 -5.42
C LEU A 146 -28.24 2.78 -6.74
N THR A 147 -29.21 2.32 -7.54
CA THR A 147 -29.67 3.04 -8.75
C THR A 147 -30.15 4.47 -8.45
N VAL A 148 -30.58 4.76 -7.22
CA VAL A 148 -30.89 6.12 -6.75
C VAL A 148 -29.66 7.05 -6.85
N LEU A 149 -28.45 6.49 -6.77
CA LEU A 149 -27.19 7.22 -6.95
C LEU A 149 -26.80 7.42 -8.41
N GLU A 150 -27.49 6.82 -9.40
CA GLU A 150 -27.21 7.02 -10.83
C GLU A 150 -27.36 8.50 -11.24
N HIS A 151 -28.15 9.28 -10.50
CA HIS A 151 -28.29 10.72 -10.71
C HIS A 151 -27.12 11.55 -10.17
N LEU A 152 -26.22 10.97 -9.36
CA LEU A 152 -25.04 11.66 -8.87
C LEU A 152 -23.89 11.56 -9.87
N SER A 153 -23.07 12.62 -9.94
CA SER A 153 -21.87 12.57 -10.75
C SER A 153 -20.88 11.53 -10.20
N PRO A 154 -20.08 10.86 -11.06
CA PRO A 154 -19.04 9.93 -10.63
C PRO A 154 -18.10 10.54 -9.58
N PHE A 155 -17.80 11.85 -9.71
CA PHE A 155 -17.05 12.61 -8.73
C PHE A 155 -17.68 12.59 -7.33
N ALA A 156 -19.00 12.82 -7.25
CA ALA A 156 -19.70 12.85 -5.97
C ALA A 156 -19.73 11.46 -5.31
N ILE A 157 -19.90 10.40 -6.10
CA ILE A 157 -19.83 9.01 -5.62
C ILE A 157 -18.44 8.73 -5.03
N THR A 158 -17.38 9.04 -5.78
CA THR A 158 -15.99 8.85 -5.32
C THR A 158 -15.70 9.64 -4.04
N LEU A 159 -16.18 10.88 -3.94
CA LEU A 159 -16.06 11.70 -2.74
C LEU A 159 -16.74 11.05 -1.52
N ILE A 160 -18.00 10.64 -1.67
CA ILE A 160 -18.78 10.03 -0.57
C ILE A 160 -18.11 8.75 -0.07
N VAL A 161 -17.74 7.86 -0.99
CA VAL A 161 -17.13 6.57 -0.64
C VAL A 161 -15.76 6.78 0.01
N SER A 162 -14.98 7.74 -0.48
CA SER A 162 -13.69 8.11 0.12
C SER A 162 -13.87 8.67 1.54
N ILE A 163 -14.88 9.49 1.79
CA ILE A 163 -15.18 10.00 3.15
C ILE A 163 -15.54 8.85 4.09
N ILE A 164 -16.35 7.89 3.64
CA ILE A 164 -16.69 6.71 4.46
C ILE A 164 -15.43 5.91 4.79
N ALA A 165 -14.56 5.68 3.81
CA ALA A 165 -13.28 4.99 4.01
C ALA A 165 -12.34 5.76 4.97
N LEU A 166 -12.25 7.09 4.87
CA LEU A 166 -11.47 7.93 5.81
C LEU A 166 -11.92 7.74 7.25
N ILE A 167 -13.23 7.62 7.48
CA ILE A 167 -13.75 7.47 8.85
C ILE A 167 -13.48 6.07 9.36
N LEU A 168 -13.76 5.05 8.54
CA LEU A 168 -13.57 3.65 8.93
C LEU A 168 -12.11 3.31 9.23
N THR A 169 -11.17 3.88 8.48
CA THR A 169 -9.75 3.60 8.64
C THR A 169 -9.13 4.14 9.94
N GLU A 170 -9.84 4.98 10.70
CA GLU A 170 -9.38 5.42 12.03
C GLU A 170 -9.69 4.41 13.13
N ILE A 171 -10.69 3.56 12.88
CA ILE A 171 -11.21 2.62 13.88
C ILE A 171 -10.72 1.20 13.59
N ALA A 172 -10.44 0.90 12.32
CA ALA A 172 -9.95 -0.39 11.86
C ALA A 172 -8.59 -0.26 11.18
N SER A 173 -7.84 -1.37 11.09
CA SER A 173 -6.58 -1.42 10.35
C SER A 173 -6.78 -1.00 8.89
N ASN A 174 -5.88 -0.16 8.36
CA ASN A 174 -5.88 0.32 6.98
C ASN A 174 -6.10 -0.81 5.96
N THR A 175 -5.35 -1.92 6.12
CA THR A 175 -5.46 -3.08 5.24
C THR A 175 -6.80 -3.78 5.39
N ALA A 176 -7.36 -3.84 6.60
CA ALA A 176 -8.66 -4.45 6.85
C ALA A 176 -9.80 -3.64 6.22
N THR A 177 -9.80 -2.32 6.41
CA THR A 177 -10.77 -1.41 5.80
C THR A 177 -10.75 -1.53 4.28
N CYS A 178 -9.56 -1.50 3.69
CA CYS A 178 -9.39 -1.65 2.24
C CYS A 178 -9.94 -3.00 1.73
N THR A 179 -9.58 -4.09 2.41
CA THR A 179 -10.01 -5.45 2.03
C THR A 179 -11.53 -5.63 2.05
N ILE A 180 -12.22 -5.01 3.03
CA ILE A 180 -13.67 -5.10 3.18
C ILE A 180 -14.38 -4.19 2.17
N MET A 181 -13.88 -2.97 1.98
CA MET A 181 -14.58 -1.98 1.14
C MET A 181 -14.37 -2.21 -0.36
N LEU A 182 -13.17 -2.58 -0.79
CA LEU A 182 -12.84 -2.67 -2.22
C LEU A 182 -13.75 -3.59 -3.03
N PRO A 183 -14.12 -4.80 -2.55
CA PRO A 183 -15.02 -5.65 -3.33
C PRO A 183 -16.43 -5.07 -3.47
N VAL A 184 -16.95 -4.43 -2.43
CA VAL A 184 -18.26 -3.77 -2.45
C VAL A 184 -18.25 -2.61 -3.45
N ILE A 185 -17.19 -1.79 -3.41
CA ILE A 185 -17.01 -0.64 -4.32
C ILE A 185 -16.86 -1.11 -5.76
N LYS A 186 -16.10 -2.18 -6.00
CA LYS A 186 -15.97 -2.78 -7.33
C LYS A 186 -17.33 -3.15 -7.92
N ARG A 187 -18.17 -3.83 -7.13
CA ARG A 187 -19.52 -4.23 -7.57
C ARG A 187 -20.42 -3.02 -7.82
N MET A 188 -20.43 -2.06 -6.92
CA MET A 188 -21.17 -0.81 -7.09
C MET A 188 -20.75 -0.07 -8.36
N ALA A 189 -19.45 0.01 -8.64
CA ALA A 189 -18.94 0.68 -9.84
C ALA A 189 -19.39 -0.03 -11.13
N ILE A 190 -19.36 -1.37 -11.15
CA ILE A 190 -19.88 -2.16 -12.27
C ILE A 190 -21.37 -1.89 -12.51
N GLU A 191 -22.18 -1.85 -11.46
CA GLU A 191 -23.63 -1.62 -11.58
C GLU A 191 -23.95 -0.20 -12.06
N LEU A 192 -23.22 0.79 -11.54
CA LEU A 192 -23.34 2.20 -11.96
C LEU A 192 -22.68 2.49 -13.31
N LYS A 193 -22.12 1.47 -13.98
CA LYS A 193 -21.43 1.55 -15.28
C LYS A 193 -20.28 2.58 -15.29
N ILE A 194 -19.64 2.78 -14.15
CA ILE A 194 -18.45 3.61 -14.00
C ILE A 194 -17.22 2.71 -13.94
N SER A 195 -16.08 3.19 -14.45
CA SER A 195 -14.81 2.44 -14.36
C SER A 195 -14.49 2.14 -12.88
N PRO A 196 -14.40 0.87 -12.45
CA PRO A 196 -14.16 0.56 -11.03
C PRO A 196 -12.82 1.10 -10.53
N LEU A 197 -11.83 1.19 -11.40
CA LEU A 197 -10.51 1.75 -11.08
C LEU A 197 -10.61 3.20 -10.60
N SER A 198 -11.52 3.99 -11.18
CA SER A 198 -11.73 5.40 -10.84
C SER A 198 -12.18 5.65 -9.40
N VAL A 199 -12.85 4.66 -8.78
CA VAL A 199 -13.35 4.74 -7.40
C VAL A 199 -12.49 3.90 -6.44
N MET A 200 -11.95 2.77 -6.90
CA MET A 200 -11.13 1.89 -6.06
C MET A 200 -9.76 2.49 -5.73
N LEU A 201 -9.11 3.17 -6.69
CA LEU A 201 -7.82 3.84 -6.45
C LEU A 201 -7.88 4.92 -5.35
N PRO A 202 -8.78 5.94 -5.42
CA PRO A 202 -8.90 6.94 -4.37
C PRO A 202 -9.15 6.29 -3.01
N VAL A 203 -10.07 5.34 -2.94
CA VAL A 203 -10.43 4.69 -1.68
C VAL A 203 -9.25 3.93 -1.10
N THR A 204 -8.45 3.26 -1.93
CA THR A 204 -7.23 2.56 -1.47
C THR A 204 -6.22 3.53 -0.86
N LEU A 205 -5.97 4.67 -1.52
CA LEU A 205 -5.06 5.70 -1.01
C LEU A 205 -5.59 6.28 0.30
N VAL A 206 -6.88 6.54 0.34
CA VAL A 206 -7.58 7.15 1.46
C VAL A 206 -7.62 6.23 2.69
N CYS A 207 -7.74 4.92 2.50
CA CYS A 207 -7.55 3.92 3.56
C CYS A 207 -6.15 3.97 4.19
N SER A 208 -5.16 4.63 3.58
CA SER A 208 -3.84 4.83 4.20
C SER A 208 -3.75 6.10 5.04
N TYR A 209 -4.76 6.99 4.98
CA TYR A 209 -4.76 8.30 5.66
C TYR A 209 -5.35 8.22 7.07
N ALA A 210 -4.78 7.35 7.89
CA ALA A 210 -5.09 7.18 9.30
C ALA A 210 -4.24 8.11 10.17
N PHE A 211 -4.72 9.33 10.41
CA PHE A 211 -3.93 10.41 11.03
C PHE A 211 -4.51 10.94 12.35
N MET A 212 -5.75 10.59 12.71
CA MET A 212 -6.43 11.22 13.85
C MET A 212 -6.24 10.46 15.17
N LEU A 213 -6.30 9.13 15.14
CA LEU A 213 -6.29 8.30 16.35
C LEU A 213 -4.97 7.54 16.53
N PRO A 214 -4.44 7.45 17.77
CA PRO A 214 -3.26 6.65 18.06
C PRO A 214 -3.46 5.16 17.74
N VAL A 215 -4.70 4.67 17.92
CA VAL A 215 -5.04 3.25 17.71
C VAL A 215 -5.04 2.85 16.23
N ALA A 216 -5.10 3.82 15.32
CA ALA A 216 -5.28 3.56 13.89
C ALA A 216 -4.02 2.96 13.23
N SER A 217 -2.83 3.25 13.75
CA SER A 217 -1.56 2.68 13.27
C SER A 217 -0.53 2.55 14.39
N GLY A 218 0.31 1.51 14.34
CA GLY A 218 1.39 1.31 15.30
C GLY A 218 2.39 2.48 15.34
N THR A 219 2.67 3.11 14.19
CA THR A 219 3.55 4.30 14.13
C THR A 219 2.96 5.49 14.89
N ASN A 220 1.65 5.68 14.80
CA ASN A 220 0.95 6.74 15.50
C ASN A 220 0.96 6.50 17.02
N ALA A 221 0.74 5.26 17.44
CA ALA A 221 0.81 4.87 18.84
C ALA A 221 2.20 5.10 19.45
N ILE A 222 3.27 4.71 18.73
CA ILE A 222 4.66 4.89 19.20
C ILE A 222 4.97 6.37 19.43
N ILE A 223 4.63 7.24 18.49
CA ILE A 223 4.90 8.68 18.62
C ILE A 223 4.02 9.29 19.73
N PHE A 224 2.75 8.87 19.84
CA PHE A 224 1.85 9.32 20.89
C PHE A 224 2.39 9.04 22.30
N GLU A 225 2.95 7.84 22.51
CA GLU A 225 3.58 7.45 23.77
C GLU A 225 4.92 8.17 23.99
N THR A 226 5.79 8.18 22.98
CA THR A 226 7.15 8.74 23.09
C THR A 226 7.12 10.25 23.33
N ALA A 227 6.26 10.98 22.62
CA ALA A 227 6.12 12.43 22.75
C ALA A 227 5.12 12.85 23.85
N LYS A 228 4.54 11.89 24.60
CA LYS A 228 3.55 12.13 25.67
C LYS A 228 2.44 13.09 25.24
N MET A 229 1.92 12.89 24.04
CA MET A 229 0.93 13.78 23.43
C MET A 229 -0.44 13.63 24.09
N ARG A 230 -1.27 14.68 24.05
CA ARG A 230 -2.70 14.58 24.41
C ARG A 230 -3.50 14.21 23.17
N ASN A 231 -4.67 13.58 23.34
CA ASN A 231 -5.55 13.21 22.22
C ASN A 231 -5.84 14.39 21.26
N LYS A 232 -6.02 15.60 21.79
CA LYS A 232 -6.28 16.81 20.98
C LYS A 232 -5.09 17.23 20.11
N ASP A 233 -3.87 16.99 20.59
CA ASP A 233 -2.64 17.37 19.88
C ASP A 233 -2.44 16.50 18.62
N MET A 234 -3.08 15.34 18.55
CA MET A 234 -3.04 14.45 17.40
C MET A 234 -4.30 14.55 16.52
N ILE A 235 -5.50 14.57 17.11
CA ILE A 235 -6.77 14.58 16.36
C ILE A 235 -6.91 15.84 15.50
N VAL A 236 -6.55 17.02 16.03
CA VAL A 236 -6.76 18.29 15.32
C VAL A 236 -5.87 18.38 14.08
N PRO A 237 -4.53 18.22 14.17
CA PRO A 237 -3.68 18.21 12.97
C PRO A 237 -4.03 17.08 12.00
N GLY A 238 -4.35 15.89 12.53
CA GLY A 238 -4.74 14.73 11.72
C GLY A 238 -5.98 15.01 10.86
N PHE A 239 -7.00 15.64 11.44
CA PHE A 239 -8.22 16.00 10.70
C PHE A 239 -7.94 16.97 9.55
N PHE A 240 -7.16 18.03 9.78
CA PHE A 240 -6.79 18.97 8.73
C PHE A 240 -5.94 18.30 7.63
N LEU A 241 -4.99 17.45 8.03
CA LEU A 241 -4.16 16.71 7.08
C LEU A 241 -5.00 15.78 6.21
N LYS A 242 -6.03 15.12 6.76
CA LYS A 242 -6.95 14.27 5.99
C LYS A 242 -7.72 15.05 4.94
N ILE A 243 -8.22 16.25 5.28
CA ILE A 243 -8.93 17.10 4.31
C ILE A 243 -7.99 17.49 3.17
N ILE A 244 -6.75 17.88 3.48
CA ILE A 244 -5.74 18.23 2.48
C ILE A 244 -5.43 17.03 1.58
N CYS A 245 -5.11 15.87 2.17
CA CYS A 245 -4.79 14.66 1.42
C CYS A 245 -5.96 14.16 0.57
N LEU A 246 -7.20 14.21 1.09
CA LEU A 246 -8.40 13.88 0.33
C LEU A 246 -8.57 14.81 -0.88
N SER A 247 -8.41 16.12 -0.67
CA SER A 247 -8.54 17.12 -1.73
C SER A 247 -7.49 16.91 -2.83
N ILE A 248 -6.23 16.63 -2.44
CA ILE A 248 -5.15 16.31 -3.36
C ILE A 248 -5.45 15.02 -4.13
N THR A 249 -5.91 13.98 -3.44
CA THR A 249 -6.23 12.67 -4.06
C THR A 249 -7.32 12.83 -5.11
N LEU A 250 -8.41 13.53 -4.77
CA LEU A 250 -9.49 13.79 -5.70
C LEU A 250 -9.03 14.64 -6.88
N PHE A 251 -8.24 15.68 -6.64
CA PHE A 251 -7.69 16.50 -7.71
C PHE A 251 -6.82 15.68 -8.67
N MET A 252 -5.90 14.87 -8.14
CA MET A 252 -5.01 14.01 -8.91
C MET A 252 -5.78 13.00 -9.75
N ILE A 253 -6.82 12.39 -9.22
CA ILE A 253 -7.62 11.39 -9.96
C ILE A 253 -8.40 12.04 -11.10
N ASN A 254 -8.93 13.25 -10.91
CA ASN A 254 -9.68 13.94 -11.96
C ASN A 254 -8.78 14.55 -13.05
N THR A 255 -7.51 14.86 -12.75
CA THR A 255 -6.58 15.45 -13.71
C THR A 255 -5.61 14.44 -14.31
N TRP A 256 -4.83 13.76 -13.48
CA TRP A 256 -3.83 12.79 -13.94
C TRP A 256 -4.44 11.41 -14.16
N GLY A 257 -5.42 11.03 -13.34
CA GLY A 257 -6.11 9.76 -13.50
C GLY A 257 -6.81 9.63 -14.85
N SER A 258 -7.48 10.67 -15.33
CA SER A 258 -8.12 10.67 -16.66
C SER A 258 -7.10 10.54 -17.80
N VAL A 259 -5.95 11.20 -17.67
CA VAL A 259 -4.89 11.21 -18.71
C VAL A 259 -4.06 9.92 -18.73
N VAL A 260 -3.73 9.36 -17.57
CA VAL A 260 -2.85 8.18 -17.46
C VAL A 260 -3.64 6.88 -17.59
N LEU A 261 -4.84 6.80 -17.01
CA LEU A 261 -5.62 5.56 -16.92
C LEU A 261 -6.75 5.46 -17.96
N ASP A 262 -6.79 6.36 -18.95
CA ASP A 262 -7.79 6.45 -20.02
C ASP A 262 -9.23 6.20 -19.52
N MET A 263 -9.59 6.87 -18.41
CA MET A 263 -10.83 6.57 -17.68
C MET A 263 -12.10 6.99 -18.42
N ASP A 264 -11.98 7.82 -19.46
CA ASP A 264 -13.08 8.31 -20.30
C ASP A 264 -13.50 7.30 -21.38
N GLY A 265 -12.65 6.31 -21.70
CA GLY A 265 -12.90 5.27 -22.70
C GLY A 265 -13.68 4.05 -22.20
N PHE A 266 -14.11 4.02 -20.93
CA PHE A 266 -14.76 2.85 -20.34
C PHE A 266 -16.18 2.63 -20.91
N HIS A 267 -16.28 1.83 -21.95
CA HIS A 267 -17.54 1.27 -22.43
C HIS A 267 -17.79 -0.10 -21.79
N TYR A 268 -18.76 -0.19 -20.88
CA TYR A 268 -19.22 -1.45 -20.30
C TYR A 268 -19.94 -2.30 -21.37
N ASN A 269 -19.20 -3.19 -22.04
CA ASN A 269 -19.77 -4.29 -22.82
C ASN A 269 -19.87 -5.49 -21.89
N GLY A 270 -21.08 -5.79 -21.39
CA GLY A 270 -21.40 -6.81 -20.37
C GLY A 270 -21.07 -8.28 -20.70
N THR A 271 -20.04 -8.53 -21.51
CA THR A 271 -19.59 -9.85 -21.98
C THR A 271 -18.16 -10.19 -21.56
N HIS A 272 -17.40 -9.27 -20.93
CA HIS A 272 -16.05 -9.54 -20.47
C HIS A 272 -15.95 -9.54 -18.94
N SER A 273 -15.55 -10.68 -18.37
CA SER A 273 -15.09 -10.77 -16.98
C SER A 273 -13.98 -9.75 -16.74
N PHE A 274 -14.16 -8.94 -15.70
CA PHE A 274 -13.30 -7.84 -15.23
C PHE A 274 -11.78 -8.13 -15.25
N ASP A 275 -11.35 -9.38 -15.12
CA ASP A 275 -9.94 -9.76 -15.17
C ASP A 275 -9.25 -9.39 -16.50
N GLY A 276 -9.97 -9.41 -17.62
CA GLY A 276 -9.39 -9.06 -18.93
C GLY A 276 -9.17 -7.57 -19.15
N GLN A 277 -10.08 -6.73 -18.62
CA GLN A 277 -10.06 -5.28 -18.84
C GLN A 277 -9.19 -4.55 -17.82
N LEU A 278 -9.17 -4.98 -16.55
CA LEU A 278 -8.28 -4.40 -15.55
C LEU A 278 -6.80 -4.61 -15.90
N LEU A 279 -6.48 -5.77 -16.49
CA LEU A 279 -5.15 -6.06 -17.01
C LEU A 279 -4.79 -5.19 -18.21
N THR A 280 -5.75 -4.72 -19.01
CA THR A 280 -5.47 -3.78 -20.11
C THR A 280 -5.36 -2.32 -19.67
N THR A 281 -6.05 -1.90 -18.60
CA THR A 281 -5.98 -0.51 -18.11
C THR A 281 -4.82 -0.28 -17.13
N LEU A 282 -4.32 -1.32 -16.47
CA LEU A 282 -3.02 -1.30 -15.76
C LEU A 282 -1.81 -1.50 -16.71
N ARG A 283 -2.06 -1.66 -18.02
CA ARG A 283 -1.09 -1.79 -19.12
C ARG A 283 -0.89 -0.47 -19.89
N ALA A 284 -1.37 0.65 -19.37
CA ALA A 284 -1.12 2.01 -19.85
C ALA A 284 -0.53 2.84 -18.71
#